data_AF-S0F623-F1
#
_entry.id   AF-S0F623-F1
#
_cell.length_a   1.000
_cell.length_b   1.000
_cell.length_c   1.000
_cell.angle_alpha   90.00
_cell.angle_beta   90.00
_cell.angle_gamma   90.00
#
_symmetry.space_group_name_H-M   'P 1'
#
loop_
_entity.id
_entity.type
_entity.pdbx_description
1 polymer ?
#
loop_
_entity_poly.entity_id
_entity_poly.type
_entity_poly.pdbx_seq_one_letter_code
_entity_poly.pdbx_strand_id
1 'polypeptide(L)'
;MRRFIECLIPLTACNLKCNYCYIIQEGRRKNEKAIFQYSPDTIGKALSVSRLGGISFISMTASGETFISPELPFIAKEILKQGHFINITTNGTLRKQISFFLEMTKEYHEHIHISFSFHFLELKRKNLIETFFSNIKMVKDSGCSILLQINLCDEYIPYWDEIKKLSILHVGALPQVALTRKESPDGYSIFTKLSDSEYIKIGQEMASPLFEYTVKNFNIKRKEYCYAGLWSAKLDLATGIMTGCYGNGLKQNIFEDITRPIKWMPIGKHCCFKYCFNSSHFMSQGIIPELNPQPTYGELRNREEAKWYTKEMRNFLYSSFEDSNPLLTTQQKQKFNYLYYTNLIWQKINNLFNKYFHVSKSTRVF
;
A
#
# COMPACT_ATOMS: atom_id res chain seq x y z
N MET A 1 10.63 2.36 12.60
CA MET A 1 9.66 3.16 11.80
C MET A 1 8.49 3.62 12.69
N ARG A 2 8.09 4.91 12.69
CA ARG A 2 6.99 5.37 13.56
C ARG A 2 5.60 4.92 13.11
N ARG A 3 5.23 5.19 11.85
CA ARG A 3 3.94 4.76 11.27
C ARG A 3 4.07 4.29 9.84
N PHE A 4 3.09 3.49 9.42
CA PHE A 4 2.82 3.18 8.01
C PHE A 4 1.48 3.79 7.57
N ILE A 5 1.49 4.65 6.56
CA ILE A 5 0.28 5.27 6.01
C ILE A 5 0.09 4.78 4.57
N GLU A 6 -0.94 3.97 4.36
CA GLU A 6 -1.35 3.53 3.03
C GLU A 6 -2.26 4.58 2.40
N CYS A 7 -1.74 5.30 1.42
CA CYS A 7 -2.37 6.39 0.74
C CYS A 7 -3.04 5.95 -0.57
N LEU A 8 -4.34 6.21 -0.68
CA LEU A 8 -5.08 6.11 -1.93
C LEU A 8 -5.02 7.43 -2.68
N ILE A 9 -4.63 7.36 -3.95
CA ILE A 9 -4.95 8.39 -4.95
C ILE A 9 -6.22 7.93 -5.66
N PRO A 10 -7.36 8.64 -5.54
CA PRO A 10 -8.65 8.20 -6.08
C PRO A 10 -8.73 8.45 -7.60
N LEU A 11 -7.85 7.80 -8.33
CA LEU A 11 -7.75 7.81 -9.78
C LEU A 11 -7.98 6.38 -10.27
N THR A 12 -8.85 6.20 -11.26
CA THR A 12 -9.15 4.89 -11.88
C THR A 12 -8.70 4.82 -13.33
N ALA A 13 -8.23 5.94 -13.91
CA ALA A 13 -7.60 5.97 -15.21
C ALA A 13 -6.34 5.09 -15.24
N CYS A 14 -6.19 4.26 -16.27
CA CYS A 14 -5.01 3.42 -16.45
C CYS A 14 -4.78 3.21 -17.95
N ASN A 15 -3.52 3.13 -18.36
CA ASN A 15 -3.13 2.91 -19.75
C ASN A 15 -2.95 1.43 -20.13
N LEU A 16 -3.07 0.51 -19.16
CA LEU A 16 -3.06 -0.96 -19.37
C LEU A 16 -4.42 -1.58 -19.02
N LYS A 17 -4.72 -2.78 -19.53
CA LYS A 17 -5.99 -3.52 -19.33
C LYS A 17 -5.74 -4.97 -18.95
N CYS A 18 -5.19 -5.20 -17.76
CA CYS A 18 -4.87 -6.55 -17.28
C CYS A 18 -6.13 -7.35 -16.93
N ASN A 19 -6.22 -8.59 -17.42
CA ASN A 19 -7.31 -9.55 -17.17
C ASN A 19 -7.56 -9.81 -15.66
N TYR A 20 -6.51 -9.86 -14.84
CA TYR A 20 -6.59 -10.12 -13.40
C TYR A 20 -6.87 -8.87 -12.56
N CYS A 21 -6.98 -7.68 -13.16
CA CYS A 21 -7.11 -6.44 -12.41
C CYS A 21 -8.41 -6.42 -11.59
N TYR A 22 -8.29 -6.39 -10.26
CA TYR A 22 -9.45 -6.39 -9.35
C TYR A 22 -10.39 -5.19 -9.57
N ILE A 23 -9.86 -4.03 -10.00
CA ILE A 23 -10.67 -2.85 -10.37
C ILE A 23 -11.59 -3.16 -11.57
N ILE A 24 -11.11 -3.95 -12.53
CA ILE A 24 -11.89 -4.36 -13.70
C ILE A 24 -12.87 -5.46 -13.28
N GLN A 25 -12.43 -6.45 -12.50
CA GLN A 25 -13.28 -7.52 -11.98
C GLN A 25 -14.51 -6.95 -11.23
N GLU A 26 -14.33 -5.90 -10.44
CA GLU A 26 -15.39 -5.26 -9.65
C GLU A 26 -16.16 -4.16 -10.43
N GLY A 27 -15.88 -3.96 -11.72
CA GLY A 27 -16.55 -2.93 -12.52
C GLY A 27 -16.26 -1.48 -12.07
N ARG A 28 -15.16 -1.25 -11.34
CA ARG A 28 -14.80 0.05 -10.77
C ARG A 28 -13.94 0.92 -11.68
N ARG A 29 -13.51 0.42 -12.84
CA ARG A 29 -12.68 1.19 -13.78
C ARG A 29 -13.51 2.20 -14.56
N LYS A 30 -13.61 3.41 -14.02
CA LYS A 30 -14.40 4.52 -14.61
C LYS A 30 -13.55 5.53 -15.40
N ASN A 31 -12.24 5.34 -15.48
CA ASN A 31 -11.28 6.28 -16.07
C ASN A 31 -11.34 7.69 -15.46
N GLU A 32 -11.68 7.77 -14.18
CA GLU A 32 -11.76 9.01 -13.42
C GLU A 32 -10.35 9.49 -13.05
N LYS A 33 -10.17 10.82 -13.07
CA LYS A 33 -8.99 11.51 -12.54
C LYS A 33 -9.21 11.79 -11.05
N ALA A 34 -8.13 11.85 -10.27
CA ALA A 34 -8.20 12.32 -8.91
C ALA A 34 -8.51 13.83 -8.88
N ILE A 35 -9.33 14.26 -7.93
CA ILE A 35 -9.61 15.67 -7.65
C ILE A 35 -9.19 15.93 -6.21
N PHE A 36 -8.05 16.61 -6.02
CA PHE A 36 -7.53 16.92 -4.70
C PHE A 36 -8.22 18.15 -4.12
N GLN A 37 -8.75 18.03 -2.89
CA GLN A 37 -9.41 19.12 -2.18
C GLN A 37 -8.42 20.04 -1.45
N TYR A 38 -7.17 19.58 -1.30
CA TYR A 38 -6.12 20.26 -0.54
C TYR A 38 -4.86 20.38 -1.38
N SER A 39 -4.10 21.45 -1.14
CA SER A 39 -2.83 21.68 -1.84
C SER A 39 -1.77 20.66 -1.39
N PRO A 40 -0.73 20.41 -2.21
CA PRO A 40 0.43 19.62 -1.80
C PRO A 40 1.06 20.09 -0.49
N ASP A 41 1.15 21.41 -0.27
CA ASP A 41 1.69 22.00 0.98
C ASP A 41 0.84 21.62 2.20
N THR A 42 -0.49 21.74 2.11
CA THR A 42 -1.39 21.31 3.18
C THR A 42 -1.26 19.82 3.46
N ILE A 43 -1.17 18.99 2.42
CA ILE A 43 -0.98 17.53 2.54
C ILE A 43 0.34 17.22 3.26
N GLY A 44 1.44 17.85 2.85
CA GLY A 44 2.76 17.68 3.48
C GLY A 44 2.76 18.08 4.95
N LYS A 45 2.25 19.28 5.28
CA LYS A 45 2.13 19.76 6.67
C LYS A 45 1.23 18.87 7.52
N ALA A 46 0.14 18.37 6.93
CA ALA A 46 -0.76 17.47 7.62
C ALA A 46 -0.09 16.12 7.96
N LEU A 47 0.87 15.70 7.15
CA LEU A 47 1.68 14.51 7.39
C LEU A 47 3.01 14.81 8.09
N SER A 48 3.22 16.01 8.63
CA SER A 48 4.49 16.36 9.29
C SER A 48 4.92 15.39 10.39
N VAL A 49 6.23 15.26 10.59
CA VAL A 49 6.83 14.39 11.63
C VAL A 49 6.26 14.67 13.01
N SER A 50 5.96 15.92 13.37
CA SER A 50 5.37 16.26 14.66
C SER A 50 3.96 15.68 14.81
N ARG A 51 3.10 15.81 13.79
CA ARG A 51 1.75 15.23 13.79
C ARG A 51 1.78 13.70 13.75
N LEU A 52 2.74 13.14 13.01
CA LEU A 52 2.96 11.69 12.95
C LEU A 52 3.83 11.16 14.10
N GLY A 53 4.26 12.01 15.04
CA GLY A 53 5.10 11.64 16.18
C GLY A 53 6.41 10.93 15.81
N GLY A 54 6.94 11.12 14.60
CA GLY A 54 8.14 10.46 14.10
C GLY A 54 8.14 10.19 12.59
N ILE A 55 9.31 9.81 12.08
CA ILE A 55 9.50 9.45 10.66
C ILE A 55 8.70 8.19 10.32
N SER A 56 7.91 8.29 9.26
CA SER A 56 6.93 7.30 8.84
C SER A 56 7.17 6.83 7.41
N PHE A 57 6.59 5.69 7.07
CA PHE A 57 6.56 5.14 5.71
C PHE A 57 5.21 5.45 5.06
N ILE A 58 5.23 6.15 3.93
CA ILE A 58 4.03 6.60 3.24
C ILE A 58 3.94 5.92 1.86
N SER A 59 3.05 4.95 1.71
CA SER A 59 2.85 4.24 0.43
C SER A 59 1.74 4.89 -0.36
N MET A 60 1.99 5.27 -1.60
CA MET A 60 1.03 5.91 -2.50
C MET A 60 0.70 5.01 -3.67
N THR A 61 -0.59 4.73 -3.85
CA THR A 61 -1.07 3.93 -4.97
C THR A 61 -2.41 4.45 -5.46
N ALA A 62 -2.58 4.49 -6.78
CA ALA A 62 -3.88 4.72 -7.39
C ALA A 62 -4.65 3.41 -7.57
N SER A 63 -5.98 3.50 -7.75
CA SER A 63 -6.72 2.35 -8.29
C SER A 63 -6.36 2.11 -9.77
N GLY A 64 -5.99 3.17 -10.50
CA GLY A 64 -5.45 3.11 -11.85
C GLY A 64 -3.91 3.18 -11.89
N GLU A 65 -3.36 3.85 -12.88
CA GLU A 65 -1.91 4.10 -12.95
C GLU A 65 -1.54 5.36 -12.17
N THR A 66 -0.72 5.20 -11.13
CA THR A 66 -0.39 6.25 -10.17
C THR A 66 0.27 7.47 -10.83
N PHE A 67 1.18 7.28 -11.78
CA PHE A 67 1.85 8.39 -12.48
C PHE A 67 0.96 9.15 -13.47
N ILE A 68 -0.32 8.77 -13.66
CA ILE A 68 -1.26 9.60 -14.42
C ILE A 68 -1.63 10.88 -13.66
N SER A 69 -1.59 10.88 -12.32
CA SER A 69 -1.90 12.08 -11.53
C SER A 69 -0.77 13.11 -11.66
N PRO A 70 -1.02 14.30 -12.25
CA PRO A 70 -0.01 15.35 -12.37
C PRO A 70 0.40 15.96 -11.03
N GLU A 71 -0.42 15.81 -9.97
CA GLU A 71 -0.16 16.31 -8.63
C GLU A 71 0.85 15.44 -7.85
N LEU A 72 1.02 14.17 -8.24
CA LEU A 72 1.84 13.18 -7.52
C LEU A 72 3.25 13.70 -7.20
N PRO A 73 4.04 14.28 -8.15
CA PRO A 73 5.38 14.77 -7.84
C PRO A 73 5.40 15.88 -6.78
N PHE A 74 4.40 16.77 -6.80
CA PHE A 74 4.31 17.87 -5.84
C PHE A 74 3.94 17.35 -4.45
N ILE A 75 2.95 16.46 -4.37
CA ILE A 75 2.53 15.85 -3.09
C ILE A 75 3.68 15.04 -2.49
N ALA A 76 4.32 14.19 -3.29
CA ALA A 76 5.44 13.38 -2.85
C ALA A 76 6.59 14.24 -2.33
N LYS A 77 6.93 15.34 -3.02
CA LYS A 77 7.97 16.28 -2.58
C LYS A 77 7.65 16.89 -1.22
N GLU A 78 6.41 17.33 -1.00
CA GLU A 78 6.00 17.93 0.28
C GLU A 78 5.99 16.92 1.44
N ILE A 79 5.72 15.64 1.17
CA ILE A 79 5.85 14.54 2.14
C ILE A 79 7.33 14.25 2.43
N LEU A 80 8.17 14.18 1.41
CA LEU A 80 9.62 13.91 1.52
C LEU A 80 10.35 15.03 2.28
N LYS A 81 9.94 16.30 2.11
CA LYS A 81 10.41 17.45 2.90
C LYS A 81 10.23 17.27 4.41
N GLN A 82 9.26 16.46 4.84
CA GLN A 82 9.08 16.14 6.25
C GLN A 82 10.08 15.08 6.74
N GLY A 83 10.94 14.52 5.88
CA GLY A 83 11.91 13.48 6.22
C GLY A 83 11.34 12.05 6.17
N HIS A 84 10.14 11.87 5.62
CA HIS A 84 9.51 10.56 5.46
C HIS A 84 10.16 9.72 4.35
N PHE A 85 9.93 8.42 4.44
CA PHE A 85 10.20 7.48 3.36
C PHE A 85 8.90 7.22 2.60
N ILE A 86 8.97 7.12 1.28
CA ILE A 86 7.79 6.89 0.46
C ILE A 86 7.91 5.62 -0.37
N ASN A 87 6.76 5.00 -0.66
CA ASN A 87 6.60 4.04 -1.74
C ASN A 87 5.64 4.60 -2.80
N ILE A 88 5.94 4.38 -4.08
CA ILE A 88 4.99 4.63 -5.17
C ILE A 88 4.86 3.35 -5.99
N THR A 89 3.63 2.86 -6.15
CA THR A 89 3.35 1.70 -7.01
C THR A 89 2.95 2.15 -8.41
N THR A 90 3.57 1.58 -9.44
CA THR A 90 3.36 1.96 -10.85
C THR A 90 3.47 0.77 -11.79
N ASN A 91 2.82 0.86 -12.95
CA ASN A 91 3.05 -0.02 -14.09
C ASN A 91 4.34 0.29 -14.88
N GLY A 92 5.05 1.37 -14.55
CA GLY A 92 6.39 1.68 -15.07
C GLY A 92 6.46 2.19 -16.51
N THR A 93 5.33 2.49 -17.15
CA THR A 93 5.31 2.81 -18.59
C THR A 93 5.39 4.31 -18.91
N LEU A 94 5.08 5.18 -17.95
CA LEU A 94 4.95 6.62 -18.14
C LEU A 94 6.29 7.36 -17.97
N ARG A 95 7.22 7.15 -18.91
CA ARG A 95 8.61 7.66 -18.84
C ARG A 95 8.71 9.15 -18.52
N LYS A 96 7.92 10.00 -19.19
CA LYS A 96 7.98 11.47 -19.01
C LYS A 96 7.60 11.86 -17.58
N GLN A 97 6.55 11.24 -17.04
CA GLN A 97 6.06 11.50 -15.69
C GLN A 97 7.05 10.99 -14.62
N ILE A 98 7.63 9.80 -14.84
CA ILE A 98 8.66 9.26 -13.94
C ILE A 98 9.90 10.15 -13.95
N SER A 99 10.35 10.62 -15.13
CA SER A 99 11.53 11.49 -15.25
C SER A 99 11.31 12.82 -14.53
N PHE A 100 10.15 13.45 -14.76
CA PHE A 100 9.77 14.69 -14.08
C PHE A 100 9.69 14.50 -12.55
N PHE A 101 9.16 13.37 -12.09
CA PHE A 101 9.14 13.03 -10.67
C PHE A 101 10.53 12.96 -10.05
N LEU A 102 11.48 12.27 -10.70
CA LEU A 102 12.87 12.18 -10.24
C LEU A 102 13.52 13.56 -10.20
N GLU A 103 13.36 14.37 -11.24
CA GLU A 103 13.89 15.74 -11.26
C GLU A 103 13.34 16.59 -10.10
N MET A 104 12.03 16.52 -9.86
CA MET A 104 11.36 17.25 -8.80
C MET A 104 11.80 16.84 -7.38
N THR A 105 12.26 15.60 -7.23
CA THR A 105 12.56 14.95 -5.94
C THR A 105 14.04 14.58 -5.76
N LYS A 106 14.93 15.11 -6.60
CA LYS A 106 16.38 14.79 -6.65
C LYS A 106 17.11 14.79 -5.30
N GLU A 107 16.69 15.64 -4.37
CA GLU A 107 17.31 15.80 -3.04
C GLU A 107 16.90 14.69 -2.05
N TYR A 108 15.96 13.82 -2.43
CA TYR A 108 15.32 12.87 -1.54
C TYR A 108 15.35 11.42 -2.05
N HIS A 109 16.10 11.13 -3.12
CA HIS A 109 16.07 9.83 -3.80
C HIS A 109 16.34 8.63 -2.87
N GLU A 110 17.21 8.78 -1.89
CA GLU A 110 17.52 7.73 -0.90
C GLU A 110 16.31 7.33 -0.04
N HIS A 111 15.29 8.19 0.06
CA HIS A 111 14.04 7.99 0.78
C HIS A 111 12.88 7.52 -0.12
N ILE A 112 13.15 7.27 -1.40
CA ILE A 112 12.14 6.88 -2.39
C ILE A 112 12.28 5.41 -2.75
N HIS A 113 11.18 4.68 -2.63
CA HIS A 113 11.01 3.33 -3.12
C HIS A 113 9.95 3.30 -4.22
N ILE A 114 10.25 2.73 -5.39
CA ILE A 114 9.29 2.57 -6.49
C ILE A 114 9.00 1.09 -6.72
N SER A 115 7.74 0.70 -6.53
CA SER A 115 7.23 -0.65 -6.78
C SER A 115 6.70 -0.77 -8.21
N PHE A 116 7.43 -1.48 -9.06
CA PHE A 116 7.06 -1.72 -10.46
C PHE A 116 6.26 -3.00 -10.61
N SER A 117 5.02 -2.87 -11.09
CA SER A 117 4.16 -3.99 -11.43
C SER A 117 4.45 -4.48 -12.86
N PHE A 118 5.02 -5.67 -12.98
CA PHE A 118 5.45 -6.27 -14.24
C PHE A 118 4.27 -6.89 -14.98
N HIS A 119 3.47 -6.04 -15.64
CA HIS A 119 2.30 -6.43 -16.41
C HIS A 119 2.67 -7.05 -17.77
N PHE A 120 3.42 -8.15 -17.76
CA PHE A 120 4.15 -8.71 -18.90
C PHE A 120 3.36 -8.74 -20.22
N LEU A 121 2.17 -9.36 -20.25
CA LEU A 121 1.39 -9.47 -21.49
C LEU A 121 0.92 -8.12 -22.04
N GLU A 122 0.54 -7.19 -21.18
CA GLU A 122 0.14 -5.85 -21.63
C GLU A 122 1.33 -5.05 -22.15
N LEU A 123 2.50 -5.22 -21.52
CA LEU A 123 3.75 -4.62 -22.01
C LEU A 123 4.17 -5.23 -23.35
N LYS A 124 4.11 -6.56 -23.49
CA LYS A 124 4.42 -7.27 -24.74
C LYS A 124 3.49 -6.85 -25.87
N ARG A 125 2.17 -6.86 -25.63
CA ARG A 125 1.15 -6.43 -26.61
C ARG A 125 1.32 -4.99 -27.08
N LYS A 126 1.81 -4.11 -26.21
CA LYS A 126 2.03 -2.68 -26.53
C LYS A 126 3.47 -2.35 -26.95
N ASN A 127 4.35 -3.35 -27.04
CA ASN A 127 5.77 -3.19 -27.30
C ASN A 127 6.48 -2.23 -26.29
N LEU A 128 6.16 -2.38 -25.00
CA LEU A 128 6.65 -1.52 -23.91
C LEU A 128 7.64 -2.22 -22.95
N ILE A 129 8.07 -3.46 -23.24
CA ILE A 129 9.01 -4.21 -22.37
C ILE A 129 10.32 -3.43 -22.15
N GLU A 130 10.95 -2.96 -23.23
CA GLU A 130 12.18 -2.16 -23.15
C GLU A 130 11.96 -0.82 -22.43
N THR A 131 10.81 -0.18 -22.69
CA THR A 131 10.46 1.07 -21.99
C THR A 131 10.31 0.84 -20.49
N PHE A 132 9.67 -0.26 -20.09
CA PHE A 132 9.48 -0.62 -18.69
C PHE A 132 10.82 -0.83 -17.98
N PHE A 133 11.69 -1.68 -18.52
CA PHE A 133 12.98 -1.97 -17.89
C PHE A 133 13.96 -0.79 -17.94
N SER A 134 13.96 0.01 -19.01
CA SER A 134 14.77 1.24 -19.07
C SER A 134 14.29 2.29 -18.06
N ASN A 135 13.00 2.36 -17.74
CA ASN A 135 12.49 3.22 -16.69
C ASN A 135 12.87 2.71 -15.29
N ILE A 136 12.87 1.39 -15.04
CA ILE A 136 13.39 0.81 -13.79
C ILE A 136 14.87 1.18 -13.62
N LYS A 137 15.67 0.97 -14.66
CA LYS A 137 17.09 1.32 -14.67
C LYS A 137 17.29 2.81 -14.37
N MET A 138 16.54 3.69 -15.03
CA MET A 138 16.60 5.14 -14.79
C MET A 138 16.31 5.51 -13.33
N VAL A 139 15.30 4.90 -12.71
CA VAL A 139 14.98 5.13 -11.29
C VAL A 139 16.11 4.63 -10.38
N LYS A 140 16.62 3.41 -10.63
CA LYS A 140 17.72 2.84 -9.85
C LYS A 140 19.00 3.66 -9.96
N ASP A 141 19.39 4.04 -11.18
CA ASP A 141 20.58 4.84 -11.47
C ASP A 141 20.50 6.25 -10.85
N SER A 142 19.29 6.76 -10.60
CA SER A 142 19.08 8.04 -9.92
C SER A 142 19.32 7.97 -8.41
N GLY A 143 19.53 6.77 -7.84
CA GLY A 143 19.72 6.57 -6.40
C GLY A 143 18.42 6.27 -5.64
N CYS A 144 17.35 5.89 -6.33
CA CYS A 144 16.11 5.42 -5.68
C CYS A 144 16.14 3.90 -5.47
N SER A 145 15.42 3.44 -4.46
CA SER A 145 15.15 2.01 -4.27
C SER A 145 14.04 1.53 -5.21
N ILE A 146 14.11 0.27 -5.64
CA ILE A 146 13.13 -0.32 -6.56
C ILE A 146 12.62 -1.66 -6.04
N LEU A 147 11.46 -2.08 -6.54
CA LEU A 147 10.93 -3.42 -6.41
C LEU A 147 10.36 -3.84 -7.77
N LEU A 148 10.74 -5.01 -8.27
CA LEU A 148 10.04 -5.65 -9.37
C LEU A 148 9.04 -6.67 -8.81
N GLN A 149 7.74 -6.45 -9.01
CA GLN A 149 6.68 -7.34 -8.56
C GLN A 149 5.84 -7.84 -9.73
N ILE A 150 5.44 -9.11 -9.70
CA ILE A 150 4.52 -9.71 -10.68
C ILE A 150 3.35 -10.38 -9.99
N ASN A 151 2.16 -10.29 -10.58
CA ASN A 151 1.00 -11.08 -10.18
C ASN A 151 1.04 -12.43 -10.89
N LEU A 152 0.99 -13.55 -10.17
CA LEU A 152 0.90 -14.86 -10.81
C LEU A 152 -0.54 -15.10 -11.29
N CYS A 153 -0.73 -15.20 -12.61
CA CYS A 153 -1.98 -15.53 -13.25
C CYS A 153 -1.76 -16.56 -14.36
N ASP A 154 -2.81 -17.29 -14.74
CA ASP A 154 -2.71 -18.41 -15.69
C ASP A 154 -2.12 -18.00 -17.04
N GLU A 155 -2.44 -16.79 -17.52
CA GLU A 155 -1.96 -16.31 -18.82
C GLU A 155 -0.45 -16.06 -18.86
N TYR A 156 0.21 -15.95 -17.70
CA TYR A 156 1.67 -15.78 -17.62
C TYR A 156 2.43 -17.10 -17.64
N ILE A 157 1.78 -18.21 -17.32
CA ILE A 157 2.43 -19.53 -17.22
C ILE A 157 3.15 -19.93 -18.52
N PRO A 158 2.56 -19.77 -19.72
CA PRO A 158 3.26 -20.08 -20.97
C PRO A 158 4.51 -19.23 -21.24
N TYR A 159 4.67 -18.12 -20.52
CA TYR A 159 5.77 -17.16 -20.67
C TYR A 159 6.66 -17.09 -19.43
N TRP A 160 6.50 -18.01 -18.47
CA TRP A 160 7.13 -17.91 -17.16
C TRP A 160 8.66 -17.84 -17.24
N ASP A 161 9.27 -18.64 -18.13
CA ASP A 161 10.72 -18.62 -18.33
C ASP A 161 11.22 -17.36 -19.05
N GLU A 162 10.43 -16.81 -19.98
CA GLU A 162 10.72 -15.52 -20.62
C GLU A 162 10.71 -14.39 -19.57
N ILE A 163 9.70 -14.39 -18.70
CA ILE A 163 9.56 -13.45 -17.58
C ILE A 163 10.77 -13.55 -16.64
N LYS A 164 11.18 -14.76 -16.23
CA LYS A 164 12.38 -14.99 -15.40
C LYS A 164 13.63 -14.43 -16.08
N LYS A 165 13.85 -14.79 -17.35
CA LYS A 165 15.01 -14.37 -18.14
C LYS A 165 15.10 -12.85 -18.24
N LEU A 166 14.01 -12.17 -18.59
CA LEU A 166 13.96 -10.71 -18.69
C LEU A 166 14.23 -10.04 -17.33
N SER A 167 13.64 -10.58 -16.25
CA SER A 167 13.81 -10.02 -14.91
C SER A 167 15.27 -10.08 -14.45
N ILE A 168 15.93 -11.23 -14.62
CA ILE A 168 17.36 -11.39 -14.29
C ILE A 168 18.21 -10.48 -15.18
N LEU A 169 17.96 -10.46 -16.49
CA LEU A 169 18.73 -9.66 -17.44
C LEU A 169 18.72 -8.17 -17.10
N HIS A 170 17.55 -7.60 -16.81
CA HIS A 170 17.41 -6.15 -16.65
C HIS A 170 17.48 -5.67 -15.20
N VAL A 171 17.11 -6.52 -14.24
CA VAL A 171 16.90 -6.12 -12.83
C VAL A 171 17.73 -6.98 -11.87
N GLY A 172 18.49 -7.96 -12.40
CA GLY A 172 19.49 -8.74 -11.67
C GLY A 172 18.95 -9.88 -10.82
N ALA A 173 17.62 -9.99 -10.69
CA ALA A 173 16.98 -11.03 -9.88
C ALA A 173 15.55 -11.32 -10.37
N LEU A 174 15.00 -12.43 -9.87
CA LEU A 174 13.61 -12.80 -10.09
C LEU A 174 12.65 -11.81 -9.39
N PRO A 175 11.46 -11.55 -9.98
CA PRO A 175 10.48 -10.67 -9.37
C PRO A 175 9.99 -11.24 -8.03
N GLN A 176 9.45 -10.36 -7.19
CA GLN A 176 8.59 -10.80 -6.10
C GLN A 176 7.21 -11.13 -6.66
N VAL A 177 6.64 -12.24 -6.22
CA VAL A 177 5.36 -12.73 -6.73
C VAL A 177 4.24 -12.41 -5.75
N ALA A 178 3.19 -11.77 -6.26
CA ALA A 178 1.94 -11.58 -5.55
C ALA A 178 0.94 -12.67 -5.96
N LEU A 179 0.32 -13.30 -4.96
CA LEU A 179 -0.84 -14.15 -5.17
C LEU A 179 -1.97 -13.32 -5.77
N THR A 180 -2.50 -13.77 -6.90
CA THR A 180 -3.62 -13.09 -7.56
C THR A 180 -4.92 -13.60 -6.99
N ARG A 181 -5.74 -12.67 -6.49
CA ARG A 181 -7.03 -13.00 -5.89
C ARG A 181 -8.15 -12.86 -6.89
N LYS A 182 -9.11 -13.78 -6.78
CA LYS A 182 -10.43 -13.63 -7.38
C LYS A 182 -11.30 -12.90 -6.38
N GLU A 183 -11.80 -11.73 -6.77
CA GLU A 183 -12.74 -10.97 -5.95
C GLU A 183 -14.14 -11.60 -6.10
N SER A 184 -14.82 -11.87 -4.98
CA SER A 184 -16.19 -12.39 -4.95
C SER A 184 -16.94 -11.90 -3.71
N PRO A 185 -18.27 -11.67 -3.78
CA PRO A 185 -19.08 -11.36 -2.62
C PRO A 185 -19.01 -12.41 -1.50
N ASP A 186 -18.82 -13.68 -1.86
CA ASP A 186 -18.89 -14.82 -0.93
C ASP A 186 -17.56 -15.10 -0.21
N GLY A 187 -16.45 -14.54 -0.70
CA GLY A 187 -15.11 -14.76 -0.17
C GLY A 187 -14.04 -14.58 -1.22
N TYR A 188 -12.81 -14.94 -0.88
CA TYR A 188 -11.66 -14.80 -1.78
C TYR A 188 -11.15 -16.18 -2.14
N SER A 189 -10.85 -16.39 -3.41
CA SER A 189 -10.11 -17.56 -3.88
C SER A 189 -8.88 -17.11 -4.67
N ILE A 190 -8.02 -18.05 -5.03
CA ILE A 190 -6.94 -17.78 -5.98
C ILE A 190 -7.58 -17.58 -7.36
N PHE A 191 -7.09 -16.59 -8.12
CA PHE A 191 -7.53 -16.32 -9.49
C PHE A 191 -6.78 -17.24 -10.46
N THR A 192 -7.17 -18.51 -10.48
CA THR A 192 -6.55 -19.54 -11.32
C THR A 192 -7.56 -20.62 -11.68
N LYS A 193 -7.31 -21.31 -12.80
CA LYS A 193 -7.98 -22.56 -13.20
C LYS A 193 -7.24 -23.80 -12.71
N LEU A 194 -6.02 -23.65 -12.19
CA LEU A 194 -5.23 -24.74 -11.62
C LEU A 194 -5.75 -25.13 -10.24
N SER A 195 -5.27 -26.26 -9.73
CA SER A 195 -5.37 -26.54 -8.29
C SER A 195 -4.48 -25.57 -7.49
N ASP A 196 -4.84 -25.32 -6.23
CA ASP A 196 -4.06 -24.46 -5.34
C ASP A 196 -2.60 -24.96 -5.21
N SER A 197 -2.38 -26.28 -5.16
CA SER A 197 -1.04 -26.86 -5.05
C SER A 197 -0.18 -26.64 -6.29
N GLU A 198 -0.75 -26.79 -7.49
CA GLU A 198 -0.06 -26.50 -8.75
C GLU A 198 0.28 -25.02 -8.87
N TYR A 199 -0.67 -24.14 -8.54
CA TYR A 199 -0.46 -22.69 -8.54
C TYR A 199 0.67 -22.29 -7.58
N ILE A 200 0.67 -22.81 -6.36
CA ILE A 200 1.70 -22.55 -5.36
C ILE A 200 3.07 -23.04 -5.84
N LYS A 201 3.14 -24.25 -6.41
CA LYS A 201 4.39 -24.81 -6.95
C LYS A 201 5.01 -23.91 -8.03
N ILE A 202 4.21 -23.39 -8.95
CA ILE A 202 4.69 -22.48 -10.01
C ILE A 202 5.22 -21.16 -9.41
N GLY A 203 4.50 -20.59 -8.43
CA GLY A 203 4.94 -19.37 -7.76
C GLY A 203 6.23 -19.55 -6.95
N GLN A 204 6.42 -20.73 -6.35
CA GLN A 204 7.62 -21.11 -5.61
C GLN A 204 8.89 -21.13 -6.46
N GLU A 205 8.78 -21.35 -7.77
CA GLU A 205 9.92 -21.28 -8.70
C GLU A 205 10.60 -19.90 -8.74
N MET A 206 9.88 -18.84 -8.35
CA MET A 206 10.44 -17.48 -8.27
C MET A 206 11.24 -17.23 -7.00
N ALA A 207 11.28 -18.18 -6.06
CA ALA A 207 11.93 -18.05 -4.76
C ALA A 207 11.59 -16.71 -4.09
N SER A 208 10.31 -16.37 -4.07
CA SER A 208 9.79 -15.06 -3.66
C SER A 208 9.31 -15.09 -2.20
N PRO A 209 10.02 -14.47 -1.24
CA PRO A 209 9.58 -14.42 0.15
C PRO A 209 8.19 -13.77 0.31
N LEU A 210 7.88 -12.77 -0.52
CA LEU A 210 6.55 -12.16 -0.58
C LEU A 210 5.45 -13.19 -0.88
N PHE A 211 5.75 -14.15 -1.76
CA PHE A 211 4.77 -15.15 -2.21
C PHE A 211 4.49 -16.16 -1.11
N GLU A 212 5.54 -16.76 -0.54
CA GLU A 212 5.43 -17.67 0.60
C GLU A 212 4.67 -17.02 1.75
N TYR A 213 5.00 -15.76 2.05
CA TYR A 213 4.32 -15.02 3.11
C TYR A 213 2.83 -14.79 2.80
N THR A 214 2.49 -14.47 1.55
CA THR A 214 1.11 -14.24 1.14
C THR A 214 0.31 -15.54 1.15
N VAL A 215 0.86 -16.63 0.63
CA VAL A 215 0.25 -17.99 0.65
C VAL A 215 -0.02 -18.40 2.09
N LYS A 216 0.97 -18.30 2.98
CA LYS A 216 0.84 -18.63 4.42
C LYS A 216 -0.29 -17.87 5.11
N ASN A 217 -0.61 -16.65 4.67
CA ASN A 217 -1.60 -15.79 5.32
C ASN A 217 -2.94 -15.71 4.57
N PHE A 218 -3.03 -16.32 3.38
CA PHE A 218 -4.21 -16.22 2.53
C PHE A 218 -5.42 -16.86 3.22
N ASN A 219 -6.53 -16.12 3.27
CA ASN A 219 -7.77 -16.54 3.95
C ASN A 219 -7.67 -16.91 5.44
N ILE A 220 -6.56 -16.58 6.13
CA ILE A 220 -6.46 -16.84 7.57
C ILE A 220 -6.88 -15.62 8.40
N LYS A 221 -8.00 -15.77 9.11
CA LYS A 221 -8.53 -14.75 10.02
C LYS A 221 -7.58 -14.49 11.19
N ARG A 222 -7.19 -13.23 11.35
CA ARG A 222 -6.50 -12.75 12.55
C ARG A 222 -7.50 -12.47 13.67
N LYS A 223 -7.19 -12.96 14.87
CA LYS A 223 -7.98 -12.82 16.12
C LYS A 223 -7.17 -12.16 17.25
N GLU A 224 -5.88 -11.95 17.01
CA GLU A 224 -4.91 -11.30 17.87
C GLU A 224 -5.19 -9.78 17.96
N TYR A 225 -4.49 -9.09 18.85
CA TYR A 225 -4.69 -7.65 19.05
C TYR A 225 -3.97 -6.84 17.97
N CYS A 226 -4.72 -6.22 17.05
CA CYS A 226 -4.15 -5.47 15.93
C CYS A 226 -3.94 -3.99 16.27
N TYR A 227 -2.71 -3.51 16.08
CA TYR A 227 -2.31 -2.11 16.30
C TYR A 227 -2.62 -1.18 15.11
N ALA A 228 -3.29 -1.68 14.07
CA ALA A 228 -3.76 -0.82 12.97
C ALA A 228 -4.64 0.30 13.52
N GLY A 229 -4.44 1.54 13.07
CA GLY A 229 -5.06 2.74 13.62
C GLY A 229 -4.28 3.39 14.76
N LEU A 230 -3.26 2.73 15.31
CA LEU A 230 -2.28 3.31 16.23
C LEU A 230 -0.90 3.46 15.57
N TRP A 231 -0.41 2.40 14.92
CA TRP A 231 0.88 2.40 14.19
C TRP A 231 0.71 2.47 12.68
N SER A 232 -0.52 2.34 12.18
CA SER A 232 -0.79 2.48 10.75
C SER A 232 -2.11 3.16 10.48
N ALA A 233 -2.31 3.63 9.26
CA ALA A 233 -3.60 4.12 8.79
C ALA A 233 -3.76 3.92 7.28
N LYS A 234 -5.01 4.02 6.81
CA LYS A 234 -5.33 4.27 5.41
C LYS A 234 -5.72 5.74 5.27
N LEU A 235 -5.20 6.42 4.26
CA LEU A 235 -5.48 7.83 3.98
C LEU A 235 -5.93 7.99 2.53
N ASP A 236 -7.00 8.74 2.31
CA ASP A 236 -7.35 9.22 0.99
C ASP A 236 -6.70 10.60 0.78
N LEU A 237 -5.75 10.69 -0.14
CA LEU A 237 -4.96 11.92 -0.35
C LEU A 237 -5.77 13.06 -0.97
N ALA A 238 -6.88 12.76 -1.64
CA ALA A 238 -7.70 13.79 -2.22
C ALA A 238 -8.55 14.50 -1.17
N THR A 239 -9.03 13.75 -0.18
CA THR A 239 -10.03 14.24 0.78
C THR A 239 -9.48 14.48 2.19
N GLY A 240 -8.31 13.92 2.52
CA GLY A 240 -7.75 13.92 3.87
C GLY A 240 -8.42 12.95 4.83
N ILE A 241 -9.35 12.13 4.33
CA ILE A 241 -10.06 11.14 5.14
C ILE A 241 -9.10 10.00 5.49
N MET A 242 -8.84 9.88 6.78
CA MET A 242 -8.00 8.83 7.37
C MET A 242 -8.86 7.86 8.18
N THR A 243 -8.60 6.56 8.01
CA THR A 243 -9.16 5.46 8.80
C THR A 243 -8.05 4.57 9.38
N GLY A 244 -8.31 3.86 10.48
CA GLY A 244 -7.27 3.05 11.12
C GLY A 244 -6.81 1.85 10.28
N CYS A 245 -7.70 1.30 9.46
CA CYS A 245 -7.40 0.32 8.42
C CYS A 245 -8.35 0.55 7.23
N TYR A 246 -8.46 -0.37 6.28
CA TYR A 246 -9.38 -0.25 5.15
C TYR A 246 -10.84 -0.15 5.59
N GLY A 247 -11.39 1.06 5.70
CA GLY A 247 -12.78 1.29 6.10
C GLY A 247 -13.12 0.93 7.55
N ASN A 248 -12.12 0.55 8.37
CA ASN A 248 -12.30 0.18 9.77
C ASN A 248 -11.63 1.20 10.71
N GLY A 249 -12.15 1.26 11.93
CA GLY A 249 -11.65 2.15 12.97
C GLY A 249 -12.15 3.58 12.86
N LEU A 250 -11.50 4.49 13.58
CA LEU A 250 -11.88 5.90 13.62
C LEU A 250 -11.68 6.55 12.24
N LYS A 251 -12.73 7.18 11.73
CA LYS A 251 -12.70 8.03 10.53
C LYS A 251 -12.52 9.49 10.94
N GLN A 252 -11.56 10.18 10.35
CA GLN A 252 -11.31 11.61 10.61
C GLN A 252 -10.71 12.29 9.37
N ASN A 253 -10.99 13.58 9.17
CA ASN A 253 -10.26 14.37 8.16
C ASN A 253 -9.03 15.00 8.82
N ILE A 254 -7.83 14.62 8.39
CA ILE A 254 -6.59 15.15 8.97
C ILE A 254 -6.06 16.39 8.23
N PHE A 255 -6.67 16.78 7.11
CA PHE A 255 -6.26 17.92 6.29
C PHE A 255 -7.09 19.19 6.55
N GLU A 256 -8.33 19.03 7.01
CA GLU A 256 -9.28 20.12 7.29
C GLU A 256 -8.74 21.12 8.31
N ASP A 257 -8.17 20.62 9.42
CA ASP A 257 -7.49 21.42 10.43
C ASP A 257 -6.18 20.74 10.84
N ILE A 258 -5.07 21.27 10.33
CA ILE A 258 -3.73 20.73 10.60
C ILE A 258 -3.23 21.05 12.01
N THR A 259 -3.85 22.00 12.72
CA THR A 259 -3.52 22.33 14.11
C THR A 259 -4.15 21.33 15.08
N ARG A 260 -5.26 20.71 14.68
CA ARG A 260 -5.92 19.67 15.46
C ARG A 260 -5.07 18.40 15.53
N PRO A 261 -4.89 17.79 16.71
CA PRO A 261 -4.15 16.55 16.85
C PRO A 261 -4.89 15.39 16.18
N ILE A 262 -4.12 14.50 15.56
CA ILE A 262 -4.63 13.26 14.99
C ILE A 262 -4.97 12.29 16.11
N LYS A 263 -6.18 11.73 16.09
CA LYS A 263 -6.62 10.73 17.06
C LYS A 263 -6.15 9.34 16.61
N TRP A 264 -5.29 8.70 17.40
CA TRP A 264 -4.78 7.35 17.13
C TRP A 264 -5.48 6.33 18.03
N MET A 265 -6.07 5.30 17.42
CA MET A 265 -6.83 4.26 18.13
C MET A 265 -6.68 2.92 17.41
N PRO A 266 -6.20 1.87 18.09
CA PRO A 266 -6.02 0.57 17.47
C PRO A 266 -7.38 -0.07 17.11
N ILE A 267 -7.39 -0.91 16.09
CA ILE A 267 -8.50 -1.81 15.77
C ILE A 267 -8.69 -2.85 16.90
N GLY A 268 -7.61 -3.23 17.58
CA GLY A 268 -7.65 -4.24 18.63
C GLY A 268 -8.13 -5.58 18.08
N LYS A 269 -9.13 -6.17 18.75
CA LYS A 269 -9.72 -7.46 18.34
C LYS A 269 -10.96 -7.31 17.42
N HIS A 270 -11.19 -6.12 16.87
CA HIS A 270 -12.44 -5.79 16.18
C HIS A 270 -12.33 -5.76 14.65
N CYS A 271 -11.29 -6.37 14.07
CA CYS A 271 -11.17 -6.49 12.62
C CYS A 271 -12.39 -7.23 12.05
N CYS A 272 -13.11 -6.63 11.11
CA CYS A 272 -14.29 -7.25 10.49
C CYS A 272 -13.94 -8.14 9.27
N PHE A 273 -12.73 -8.02 8.72
CA PHE A 273 -12.32 -8.75 7.50
C PHE A 273 -12.07 -10.23 7.75
N LYS A 274 -12.46 -11.09 6.80
CA LYS A 274 -12.24 -12.55 6.88
C LYS A 274 -10.76 -12.92 7.01
N TYR A 275 -9.85 -12.12 6.46
CA TYR A 275 -8.40 -12.22 6.64
C TYR A 275 -7.74 -10.85 6.36
N CYS A 276 -6.43 -10.73 6.61
CA CYS A 276 -5.69 -9.51 6.28
C CYS A 276 -5.27 -9.52 4.81
N PHE A 277 -6.05 -8.86 3.94
CA PHE A 277 -5.79 -8.83 2.50
C PHE A 277 -4.57 -8.00 2.08
N ASN A 278 -3.96 -7.26 3.02
CA ASN A 278 -2.68 -6.59 2.79
C ASN A 278 -1.64 -6.99 3.87
N SER A 279 -1.66 -8.26 4.27
CA SER A 279 -0.77 -8.82 5.29
C SER A 279 0.70 -8.53 5.00
N SER A 280 1.12 -8.64 3.74
CA SER A 280 2.49 -8.36 3.31
C SER A 280 2.92 -6.90 3.49
N HIS A 281 2.01 -5.96 3.71
CA HIS A 281 2.35 -4.59 4.10
C HIS A 281 2.24 -4.46 5.62
N PHE A 282 1.05 -4.66 6.19
CA PHE A 282 0.82 -4.35 7.60
C PHE A 282 1.49 -5.36 8.54
N MET A 283 1.28 -6.67 8.35
CA MET A 283 1.79 -7.69 9.27
C MET A 283 3.31 -7.83 9.17
N SER A 284 3.91 -7.68 7.98
CA SER A 284 5.37 -7.66 7.82
C SER A 284 6.07 -6.52 8.57
N GLN A 285 5.33 -5.47 8.95
CA GLN A 285 5.88 -4.37 9.75
C GLN A 285 5.66 -4.56 11.25
N GLY A 286 5.06 -5.68 11.69
CA GLY A 286 4.80 -5.97 13.09
C GLY A 286 3.49 -5.39 13.64
N ILE A 287 2.47 -5.13 12.79
CA ILE A 287 1.19 -4.55 13.26
C ILE A 287 0.44 -5.43 14.28
N ILE A 288 0.81 -6.70 14.40
CA ILE A 288 0.33 -7.66 15.40
C ILE A 288 1.57 -8.26 16.08
N PRO A 289 2.08 -7.64 17.16
CA PRO A 289 3.26 -8.10 17.90
C PRO A 289 3.20 -9.56 18.33
N GLU A 290 2.01 -10.06 18.66
CA GLU A 290 1.78 -11.44 19.10
C GLU A 290 2.14 -12.50 18.03
N LEU A 291 2.41 -12.10 16.78
CA LEU A 291 2.80 -13.01 15.71
C LEU A 291 4.31 -13.09 15.47
N ASN A 292 5.13 -12.40 16.27
CA ASN A 292 6.58 -12.39 16.09
C ASN A 292 7.23 -13.75 16.41
N PRO A 293 8.37 -14.08 15.75
CA PRO A 293 9.04 -13.28 14.73
C PRO A 293 8.30 -13.29 13.38
N GLN A 294 8.33 -12.15 12.68
CA GLN A 294 7.84 -11.99 11.31
C GLN A 294 8.94 -11.38 10.44
N PRO A 295 8.99 -11.73 9.15
CA PRO A 295 9.84 -11.01 8.21
C PRO A 295 9.38 -9.55 8.08
N THR A 296 10.35 -8.66 8.05
CA THR A 296 10.20 -7.22 7.86
C THR A 296 9.68 -6.90 6.45
N TYR A 297 9.23 -5.65 6.24
CA TYR A 297 8.79 -5.20 4.93
C TYR A 297 9.88 -5.36 3.86
N GLY A 298 11.13 -5.06 4.24
CA GLY A 298 12.30 -5.18 3.40
C GLY A 298 12.67 -6.62 3.09
N GLU A 299 12.69 -7.53 4.07
CA GLU A 299 12.99 -8.95 3.86
C GLU A 299 12.02 -9.64 2.89
N LEU A 300 10.76 -9.19 2.85
CA LEU A 300 9.80 -9.72 1.89
C LEU A 300 10.03 -9.28 0.45
N ARG A 301 10.72 -8.16 0.22
CA ARG A 301 10.69 -7.44 -1.07
C ARG A 301 12.06 -7.24 -1.70
N ASN A 302 13.06 -6.92 -0.91
CA ASN A 302 14.40 -6.62 -1.40
C ASN A 302 15.07 -7.90 -1.91
N ARG A 303 15.59 -7.87 -3.13
CA ARG A 303 16.56 -8.86 -3.63
C ARG A 303 17.94 -8.33 -3.34
N GLU A 304 18.53 -8.77 -2.23
CA GLU A 304 19.85 -8.29 -1.79
C GLU A 304 20.93 -8.60 -2.83
N GLU A 305 20.83 -9.74 -3.51
CA GLU A 305 21.71 -10.16 -4.60
C GLU A 305 21.73 -9.17 -5.77
N ALA A 306 20.63 -8.45 -5.99
CA ALA A 306 20.47 -7.45 -7.04
C ALA A 306 20.57 -6.00 -6.54
N LYS A 307 20.80 -5.79 -5.22
CA LYS A 307 20.90 -4.48 -4.58
C LYS A 307 19.75 -3.56 -4.98
N TRP A 308 18.52 -4.03 -4.74
CA TRP A 308 17.31 -3.27 -5.09
C TRP A 308 17.10 -2.04 -4.21
N TYR A 309 17.56 -2.08 -2.96
CA TYR A 309 17.42 -0.99 -2.02
C TYR A 309 18.72 -0.21 -1.84
N THR A 310 18.59 1.10 -1.62
CA THR A 310 19.65 1.95 -1.06
C THR A 310 19.93 1.56 0.39
N LYS A 311 21.05 2.02 0.93
CA LYS A 311 21.41 1.74 2.32
C LYS A 311 20.37 2.32 3.28
N GLU A 312 19.93 3.54 3.03
CA GLU A 312 18.97 4.31 3.83
C GLU A 312 17.61 3.61 3.84
N MET A 313 17.11 3.25 2.66
CA MET A 313 15.85 2.51 2.52
C MET A 313 15.92 1.14 3.18
N ARG A 314 17.03 0.42 3.00
CA ARG A 314 17.25 -0.88 3.63
C ARG A 314 17.20 -0.76 5.15
N ASN A 315 17.96 0.17 5.74
CA ASN A 315 17.97 0.40 7.18
C ASN A 315 16.58 0.73 7.72
N PHE A 316 15.79 1.49 6.95
CA PHE A 316 14.45 1.88 7.36
C PHE A 316 13.43 0.73 7.25
N LEU A 317 13.39 0.01 6.12
CA LEU A 317 12.39 -1.03 5.85
C LEU A 317 12.71 -2.41 6.45
N TYR A 318 13.92 -2.60 6.99
CA TYR A 318 14.30 -3.76 7.79
C TYR A 318 14.06 -3.52 9.30
N SER A 319 13.43 -2.40 9.67
CA SER A 319 12.94 -2.17 11.04
C SER A 319 11.49 -2.64 11.20
N SER A 320 11.12 -2.96 12.43
CA SER A 320 9.74 -3.25 12.84
C SER A 320 9.10 -2.02 13.51
N PHE A 321 7.78 -2.04 13.73
CA PHE A 321 7.14 -1.00 14.55
C PHE A 321 7.65 -1.00 15.98
N GLU A 322 7.86 -2.18 16.58
CA GLU A 322 8.24 -2.33 17.98
C GLU A 322 9.60 -1.71 18.31
N ASP A 323 10.50 -1.62 17.31
CA ASP A 323 11.80 -0.97 17.45
C ASP A 323 11.70 0.52 17.84
N SER A 324 10.54 1.15 17.60
CA SER A 324 10.33 2.58 17.84
C SER A 324 8.97 2.93 18.45
N ASN A 325 8.15 1.92 18.75
CA ASN A 325 6.82 2.10 19.33
C ASN A 325 6.64 1.21 20.57
N PRO A 326 6.26 1.77 21.72
CA PRO A 326 6.00 0.97 22.90
C PRO A 326 4.73 0.13 22.74
N LEU A 327 4.75 -1.08 23.30
CA LEU A 327 3.58 -1.92 23.41
C LEU A 327 2.55 -1.32 24.38
N LEU A 328 1.27 -1.51 24.08
CA LEU A 328 0.20 -1.15 24.98
C LEU A 328 0.13 -2.15 26.15
N THR A 329 -0.05 -1.63 27.37
CA THR A 329 -0.33 -2.45 28.55
C THR A 329 -1.71 -3.10 28.44
N THR A 330 -1.97 -4.15 29.23
CA THR A 330 -3.28 -4.82 29.28
C THR A 330 -4.43 -3.84 29.58
N GLN A 331 -4.21 -2.90 30.49
CA GLN A 331 -5.20 -1.86 30.83
C GLN A 331 -5.47 -0.92 29.64
N GLN A 332 -4.43 -0.51 28.92
CA GLN A 332 -4.59 0.31 27.71
C GLN A 332 -5.33 -0.46 26.60
N LYS A 333 -4.99 -1.74 26.39
CA LYS A 333 -5.67 -2.61 25.42
C LYS A 333 -7.18 -2.73 25.73
N GLN A 334 -7.53 -2.92 27.01
CA GLN A 334 -8.93 -2.97 27.47
C GLN A 334 -9.66 -1.62 27.26
N LYS A 335 -9.02 -0.51 27.62
CA LYS A 335 -9.56 0.84 27.41
C LYS A 335 -9.88 1.09 25.94
N PHE A 336 -8.97 0.77 25.03
CA PHE A 336 -9.20 0.97 23.60
C PHE A 336 -10.30 0.08 23.03
N ASN A 337 -10.38 -1.19 23.46
CA ASN A 337 -11.49 -2.06 23.06
C ASN A 337 -12.84 -1.49 23.52
N TYR A 338 -12.92 -0.97 24.75
CA TYR A 338 -14.13 -0.31 25.25
C TYR A 338 -14.49 0.93 24.40
N LEU A 339 -13.52 1.81 24.14
CA LEU A 339 -13.70 2.99 23.28
C LEU A 339 -14.12 2.63 21.85
N TYR A 340 -13.64 1.51 21.32
CA TYR A 340 -14.04 1.03 20.00
C TYR A 340 -15.53 0.69 19.98
N TYR A 341 -16.02 -0.06 20.97
CA TYR A 341 -17.44 -0.42 21.09
C TYR A 341 -18.35 0.79 21.27
N THR A 342 -17.98 1.74 22.13
CA THR A 342 -18.80 2.95 22.37
C THR A 342 -18.90 3.80 21.11
N ASN A 343 -17.79 3.96 20.37
CA ASN A 343 -17.80 4.65 19.08
C ASN A 343 -18.69 3.95 18.03
N LEU A 344 -18.65 2.61 17.96
CA LEU A 344 -19.53 1.86 17.06
C LEU A 344 -21.02 2.05 17.40
N ILE A 345 -21.38 2.02 18.68
CA ILE A 345 -22.76 2.22 19.14
C ILE A 345 -23.21 3.64 18.79
N TRP A 346 -22.38 4.64 19.09
CA TRP A 346 -22.69 6.04 18.80
C TRP A 346 -22.88 6.30 17.30
N GLN A 347 -22.02 5.73 16.44
CA GLN A 347 -22.20 5.80 14.99
C GLN A 347 -23.51 5.15 14.52
N LYS A 348 -23.89 4.00 15.08
CA LYS A 348 -25.19 3.36 14.76
C LYS A 348 -26.36 4.24 15.16
N ILE A 349 -26.34 4.81 16.36
CA ILE A 349 -27.38 5.72 16.86
C ILE A 349 -27.49 6.94 15.94
N ASN A 350 -26.38 7.61 15.63
CA ASN A 350 -26.38 8.77 14.74
C ASN A 350 -26.90 8.44 13.33
N ASN A 351 -26.53 7.29 12.78
CA ASN A 351 -27.03 6.87 11.47
C ASN A 351 -28.54 6.61 11.49
N LEU A 352 -29.07 6.04 12.57
CA LEU A 352 -30.52 5.87 12.76
C LEU A 352 -31.19 7.24 12.87
N PHE A 353 -30.72 8.14 13.75
CA PHE A 353 -31.25 9.49 13.87
C PHE A 353 -31.27 10.23 12.52
N ASN A 354 -30.16 10.22 11.78
CA ASN A 354 -30.10 10.89 10.47
C ASN A 354 -31.05 10.26 9.43
N LYS A 355 -31.30 8.94 9.51
CA LYS A 355 -32.23 8.25 8.62
C LYS A 355 -33.69 8.61 8.92
N TYR A 356 -34.06 8.76 10.19
CA TYR A 356 -35.45 9.03 10.60
C TYR A 356 -35.83 10.51 10.58
N PHE A 357 -34.87 11.42 10.75
CA PHE A 357 -35.16 12.85 10.90
C PHE A 357 -34.84 13.70 9.65
N HIS A 358 -34.52 13.10 8.50
CA HIS A 358 -34.24 13.79 7.22
C HIS A 358 -33.48 15.12 7.39
N VAL A 359 -32.44 15.13 8.23
CA VAL A 359 -31.63 16.33 8.38
C VAL A 359 -30.81 16.47 7.11
N SER A 360 -31.23 17.36 6.22
CA SER A 360 -30.44 17.77 5.06
C SER A 360 -29.03 18.12 5.57
N LYS A 361 -28.01 17.56 4.91
CA LYS A 361 -26.61 17.81 5.25
C LYS A 361 -26.30 19.31 5.08
N SER A 362 -26.52 20.10 6.12
CA SER A 362 -25.70 21.25 6.41
C SER A 362 -24.66 20.80 7.43
N THR A 363 -23.41 20.75 6.97
CA THR A 363 -22.18 20.92 7.75
C THR A 363 -22.32 20.79 9.27
N ARG A 364 -21.99 19.61 9.82
CA ARG A 364 -21.37 19.46 11.15
C ARG A 364 -20.53 18.18 11.18
N VAL A 365 -19.22 18.40 11.11
CA VAL A 365 -18.15 17.43 11.28
C VAL A 365 -17.97 17.14 12.78
N PHE A 366 -17.90 15.87 13.16
CA PHE A 366 -17.37 15.43 14.45
C PHE A 366 -16.49 14.19 14.30
#